data_AF-A0A6L8H4T3-F1
#
_entry.id   AF-A0A6L8H4T3-F1
#
_cell.length_a   1.000
_cell.length_b   1.000
_cell.length_c   1.000
_cell.angle_alpha   90.00
_cell.angle_beta   90.00
_cell.angle_gamma   90.00
#
_symmetry.space_group_name_H-M   'P 1'
#
loop_
_entity.id
_entity.type
_entity.pdbx_description
1 polymer ?
#
loop_
_entity_poly.entity_id
_entity_poly.type
_entity_poly.pdbx_seq_one_letter_code
_entity_poly.pdbx_strand_id
1 'polypeptide(L)'
;MLAQVGLEPRDLLEPRTMAVFSPILHALVQTALAHLDQGWLYATSIPRRDFRLRLACMWPVLIALKTLHLLTTCDNLLDPARKLKISRSEVYRIIAASTLTGTTSAGTAYWGHLRKAVG
;
A
#
# COMPACT_ATOMS: atom_id res chain seq x y z
N MET A 1 11.30 3.65 -16.99
CA MET A 1 10.57 4.65 -16.18
C MET A 1 11.45 5.83 -15.78
N LEU A 2 12.54 5.66 -15.01
CA LEU A 2 13.43 6.79 -14.62
C LEU A 2 14.06 7.53 -15.81
N ALA A 3 14.59 6.79 -16.78
CA ALA A 3 15.13 7.36 -18.02
C ALA A 3 14.09 8.12 -18.88
N GLN A 4 12.79 7.88 -18.69
CA GLN A 4 11.73 8.58 -19.44
C GLN A 4 11.53 10.01 -18.95
N VAL A 5 12.00 10.35 -17.75
CA VAL A 5 12.01 11.72 -17.19
C VAL A 5 13.43 12.27 -17.06
N GLY A 6 14.41 11.61 -17.69
CA GLY A 6 15.80 12.05 -17.68
C GLY A 6 16.48 11.96 -16.32
N LEU A 7 15.96 11.14 -15.41
CA LEU A 7 16.53 10.95 -14.07
C LEU A 7 17.40 9.70 -14.01
N GLU A 8 18.56 9.82 -13.38
CA GLU A 8 19.38 8.70 -12.98
C GLU A 8 19.12 8.32 -11.52
N PRO A 9 19.37 7.06 -11.10
CA PRO A 9 19.10 6.61 -9.73
C PRO A 9 19.82 7.43 -8.64
N ARG A 10 20.94 8.07 -9.00
CA ARG A 10 21.70 8.98 -8.11
C ARG A 10 20.96 10.29 -7.83
N ASP A 11 20.17 10.78 -8.78
CA ASP A 11 19.44 12.05 -8.66
C ASP A 11 18.26 11.93 -7.69
N LEU A 12 17.86 10.69 -7.36
CA LEU A 12 16.86 10.38 -6.35
C LEU A 12 17.36 10.66 -4.91
N LEU A 13 18.65 10.98 -4.72
CA LEU A 13 19.15 11.42 -3.41
C LEU A 13 18.95 12.92 -3.19
N GLU A 14 18.60 13.67 -4.23
CA GLU A 14 18.37 15.11 -4.15
C GLU A 14 16.88 15.42 -3.90
N PRO A 15 16.54 16.15 -2.83
CA PRO A 15 15.15 16.51 -2.54
C PRO A 15 14.47 17.35 -3.65
N ARG A 16 15.27 18.07 -4.44
CA ARG A 16 14.80 18.91 -5.56
C ARG A 16 14.19 18.10 -6.69
N THR A 17 14.61 16.85 -6.82
CA THR A 17 14.16 15.92 -7.87
C THR A 17 12.78 15.32 -7.56
N MET A 18 12.25 15.52 -6.36
CA MET A 18 10.96 14.99 -5.93
C MET A 18 9.81 15.41 -6.85
N ALA A 19 9.78 16.67 -7.27
CA ALA A 19 8.72 17.17 -8.15
C ALA A 19 8.72 16.45 -9.52
N VAL A 20 9.90 16.09 -10.03
CA VAL A 20 10.06 15.36 -11.29
C VAL A 20 9.80 13.85 -11.11
N PHE A 21 10.12 13.31 -9.93
CA PHE A 21 9.91 11.91 -9.58
C PHE A 21 8.47 11.56 -9.22
N SER A 22 7.71 12.51 -8.64
CA SER A 22 6.31 12.36 -8.25
C SER A 22 5.42 11.65 -9.29
N PRO A 23 5.41 12.02 -10.59
CA PRO A 23 4.59 11.31 -11.58
C PRO A 23 4.99 9.83 -11.77
N ILE A 24 6.28 9.49 -11.68
CA ILE A 24 6.72 8.09 -11.72
C ILE A 24 6.26 7.36 -10.47
N LEU A 25 6.42 7.98 -9.30
CA LEU A 25 5.97 7.40 -8.04
C LEU A 25 4.48 7.08 -8.10
N HIS A 26 3.66 8.01 -8.59
CA HIS A 26 2.23 7.77 -8.79
C HIS A 26 1.99 6.61 -9.76
N ALA A 27 2.69 6.53 -10.89
CA ALA A 27 2.55 5.40 -11.82
C ALA A 27 2.93 4.04 -11.20
N LEU A 28 3.98 4.02 -10.38
CA LEU A 28 4.39 2.82 -9.63
C LEU A 28 3.37 2.44 -8.56
N VAL A 29 2.84 3.42 -7.83
CA VAL A 29 1.76 3.20 -6.85
C VAL A 29 0.52 2.63 -7.53
N GLN A 30 0.13 3.15 -8.69
CA GLN A 30 -1.02 2.62 -9.46
C GLN A 30 -0.78 1.17 -9.92
N THR A 31 0.44 0.86 -10.37
CA THR A 31 0.81 -0.52 -10.74
C THR A 31 0.74 -1.45 -9.52
N ALA A 32 1.26 -1.00 -8.38
CA ALA A 32 1.19 -1.75 -7.13
C ALA A 32 -0.27 -1.95 -6.67
N LEU A 33 -1.12 -0.94 -6.77
CA LEU A 33 -2.56 -1.04 -6.48
C LEU A 33 -3.23 -2.09 -7.37
N ALA A 34 -2.95 -2.10 -8.67
CA ALA A 34 -3.50 -3.10 -9.59
C ALA A 34 -3.10 -4.53 -9.18
N HIS A 35 -1.86 -4.74 -8.72
CA HIS A 35 -1.45 -6.04 -8.19
C HIS A 35 -2.11 -6.39 -6.85
N LEU A 36 -2.29 -5.41 -5.96
CA LEU A 36 -2.99 -5.62 -4.70
C LEU A 36 -4.46 -5.97 -4.92
N ASP A 37 -5.10 -5.44 -5.97
CA ASP A 37 -6.46 -5.82 -6.35
C ASP A 37 -6.56 -7.29 -6.71
N GLN A 38 -5.60 -7.80 -7.48
CA GLN A 38 -5.52 -9.22 -7.80
C GLN A 38 -5.26 -10.06 -6.54
N GLY A 39 -4.38 -9.59 -5.65
CA GLY A 39 -4.13 -10.23 -4.35
C GLY A 39 -5.38 -10.26 -3.45
N TRP A 40 -6.19 -9.21 -3.49
CA TRP A 40 -7.45 -9.13 -2.74
C TRP A 40 -8.52 -10.05 -3.32
N LEU A 41 -8.64 -10.13 -4.65
CA LEU A 41 -9.50 -11.11 -5.32
C LEU A 41 -9.13 -12.54 -4.93
N TYR A 42 -7.83 -12.86 -4.91
CA TYR A 42 -7.35 -14.14 -4.44
C TYR A 42 -7.73 -14.38 -2.97
N ALA A 43 -7.43 -13.44 -2.08
CA ALA A 43 -7.75 -13.58 -0.65
C ALA A 43 -9.26 -13.74 -0.38
N THR A 44 -10.11 -13.07 -1.16
CA THR A 44 -11.57 -13.15 -1.01
C THR A 44 -12.19 -14.40 -1.64
N SER A 45 -11.50 -15.02 -2.60
CA SER A 45 -11.88 -16.32 -3.19
C SER A 45 -11.73 -17.48 -2.21
N ILE A 46 -10.88 -17.34 -1.17
CA ILE A 46 -10.69 -18.35 -0.12
C ILE A 46 -12.02 -18.58 0.63
N PRO A 47 -12.47 -19.84 0.75
CA PRO A 47 -13.70 -20.19 1.45
C PRO A 47 -13.75 -19.62 2.87
N ARG A 48 -14.94 -19.19 3.32
CA ARG A 48 -15.14 -18.63 4.67
C ARG A 48 -14.81 -19.60 5.80
N ARG A 49 -14.81 -20.90 5.52
CA ARG A 49 -14.45 -21.96 6.47
C ARG A 49 -12.97 -21.89 6.87
N ASP A 50 -12.11 -21.47 5.94
CA ASP A 50 -10.66 -21.34 6.16
C ASP A 50 -10.29 -19.91 6.56
N PHE A 51 -10.97 -19.39 7.58
CA PHE A 51 -10.87 -17.98 7.99
C PHE A 51 -9.45 -17.56 8.36
N ARG A 52 -8.65 -18.47 8.97
CA ARG A 52 -7.25 -18.20 9.34
C ARG A 52 -6.37 -17.96 8.11
N LEU A 53 -6.55 -18.79 7.08
CA LEU A 53 -5.81 -18.68 5.82
C LEU A 53 -6.21 -17.41 5.08
N ARG A 54 -7.52 -17.12 5.02
CA ARG A 54 -8.06 -15.90 4.44
C ARG A 54 -7.48 -14.65 5.09
N LEU A 55 -7.47 -14.59 6.42
CA LEU A 55 -6.89 -13.47 7.16
C LEU A 55 -5.37 -13.35 6.93
N ALA A 56 -4.65 -14.47 6.92
CA ALA A 56 -3.22 -14.49 6.63
C ALA A 56 -2.89 -13.91 5.24
N CYS A 57 -3.75 -14.12 4.25
CA CYS A 57 -3.62 -13.52 2.92
C CYS A 57 -4.10 -12.05 2.86
N MET A 58 -5.07 -11.66 3.69
CA MET A 58 -5.58 -10.28 3.73
C MET A 58 -4.62 -9.32 4.43
N TRP A 59 -3.93 -9.73 5.49
CA TRP A 59 -3.07 -8.81 6.26
C TRP A 59 -1.94 -8.19 5.43
N PRO A 60 -1.14 -8.93 4.64
CA PRO A 60 -0.10 -8.33 3.81
C PRO A 60 -0.65 -7.31 2.81
N VAL A 61 -1.83 -7.59 2.24
CA VAL A 61 -2.50 -6.72 1.27
C VAL A 61 -2.95 -5.40 1.92
N LEU A 62 -3.54 -5.47 3.12
CA LEU A 62 -3.94 -4.28 3.88
C LEU A 62 -2.74 -3.45 4.37
N ILE A 63 -1.67 -4.13 4.81
CA ILE A 63 -0.41 -3.50 5.22
C ILE A 63 0.24 -2.77 4.04
N ALA A 64 0.27 -3.40 2.86
CA ALA A 64 0.80 -2.81 1.64
C ALA A 64 0.00 -1.57 1.23
N LEU A 65 -1.35 -1.64 1.29
CA LEU A 65 -2.21 -0.50 0.95
C LEU A 65 -1.96 0.71 1.86
N LYS A 66 -1.80 0.50 3.17
CA LYS A 66 -1.44 1.57 4.10
C LYS A 66 -0.05 2.15 3.81
N THR A 67 0.90 1.30 3.44
CA THR A 67 2.25 1.73 3.05
C THR A 67 2.20 2.60 1.80
N LEU A 68 1.41 2.21 0.79
CA LEU A 68 1.19 3.02 -0.41
C LEU A 68 0.53 4.37 -0.09
N HIS A 69 -0.46 4.39 0.81
CA HIS A 69 -1.07 5.64 1.26
C HIS A 69 -0.07 6.60 1.91
N LEU A 70 0.85 6.08 2.73
CA LEU A 70 1.89 6.91 3.33
C LEU A 70 2.89 7.41 2.29
N LEU A 71 3.20 6.59 1.27
CA LEU A 71 4.05 7.00 0.15
C LEU A 71 3.41 8.16 -0.63
N THR A 72 2.11 8.10 -0.93
CA THR A 72 1.44 9.17 -1.69
C THR A 72 1.21 10.46 -0.90
N THR A 73 1.21 10.40 0.43
CA THR A 73 0.95 11.56 1.30
C THR A 73 2.24 12.24 1.79
N CYS A 74 3.39 11.58 1.63
CA CYS A 74 4.66 12.12 2.10
C CYS A 74 5.41 12.83 0.96
N ASP A 75 5.57 14.14 1.07
CA ASP A 75 6.31 14.94 0.09
C ASP A 75 7.85 14.79 0.18
N ASN A 76 8.38 14.16 1.23
CA ASN A 76 9.83 14.05 1.50
C ASN A 76 10.35 12.60 1.49
N LEU A 77 9.91 11.77 0.55
CA LEU A 77 10.37 10.37 0.42
C LEU A 77 11.86 10.19 0.08
N LEU A 78 12.46 11.17 -0.59
CA LEU A 78 13.85 11.12 -1.07
C LEU A 78 14.82 11.66 -0.02
N ASP A 79 14.32 12.10 1.14
CA ASP A 79 15.17 12.50 2.25
C ASP A 79 15.79 11.24 2.91
N PRO A 80 17.11 11.00 2.77
CA PRO A 80 17.76 9.84 3.35
C PRO A 80 17.70 9.82 4.89
N ALA A 81 17.40 10.96 5.54
CA ALA A 81 17.22 11.03 6.98
C ALA A 81 15.84 10.52 7.45
N ARG A 82 14.86 10.40 6.54
CA ARG A 82 13.49 9.97 6.88
C ARG A 82 13.22 8.57 6.33
N LYS A 83 13.34 7.56 7.21
CA LYS A 83 12.84 6.22 6.91
C LYS A 83 11.32 6.20 6.97
N LEU A 84 10.67 6.09 5.81
CA LEU A 84 9.23 5.86 5.76
C LEU A 84 8.93 4.43 6.22
N LYS A 85 8.46 4.29 7.46
CA LYS A 85 8.16 2.98 8.04
C LYS A 85 6.84 3.05 8.78
N ILE A 86 5.90 2.17 8.41
CA ILE A 86 4.70 1.93 9.19
C ILE A 86 5.08 1.50 10.61
N SER A 87 4.42 2.09 11.60
CA SER A 87 4.65 1.71 12.99
C SER A 87 4.10 0.30 13.26
N ARG A 88 4.73 -0.43 14.19
CA ARG A 88 4.22 -1.76 14.59
C ARG A 88 2.80 -1.68 15.15
N SER A 89 2.47 -0.60 15.87
CA SER A 89 1.14 -0.34 16.39
C SER A 89 0.08 -0.18 15.30
N GLU A 90 0.42 0.45 14.17
CA GLU A 90 -0.48 0.51 13.00
C GLU A 90 -0.69 -0.85 12.35
N VAL A 91 0.38 -1.65 12.23
CA VAL A 91 0.27 -3.04 11.75
C VAL A 91 -0.71 -3.83 12.63
N TYR A 92 -0.55 -3.76 13.96
CA TYR A 92 -1.48 -4.42 14.88
C TYR A 92 -2.90 -3.86 14.81
N ARG A 93 -3.07 -2.56 14.56
CA ARG A 93 -4.39 -1.97 14.36
C ARG A 93 -5.08 -2.50 13.11
N ILE A 94 -4.34 -2.64 12.01
CA ILE A 94 -4.84 -3.25 10.76
C ILE A 94 -5.21 -4.72 10.98
N ILE A 95 -4.35 -5.47 11.67
CA ILE A 95 -4.61 -6.87 12.01
C ILE A 95 -5.86 -6.97 12.88
N ALA A 96 -5.98 -6.16 13.94
CA ALA A 96 -7.14 -6.16 14.84
C ALA A 96 -8.44 -5.74 14.13
N ALA A 97 -8.39 -4.69 13.30
CA ALA A 97 -9.55 -4.24 12.54
C ALA A 97 -10.00 -5.29 11.52
N SER A 98 -9.07 -5.96 10.86
CA SER A 98 -9.36 -7.00 9.85
C SER A 98 -9.76 -8.35 10.46
N THR A 99 -9.26 -8.73 11.65
CA THR A 99 -9.74 -9.92 12.38
C THR A 99 -11.16 -9.72 12.89
N LEU A 100 -11.51 -8.51 13.34
CA LEU A 100 -12.87 -8.16 13.76
C LEU A 100 -13.88 -8.13 12.59
N THR A 101 -13.42 -7.85 11.36
CA THR A 101 -14.28 -7.69 10.17
C THR A 101 -14.17 -8.82 9.14
N GLY A 102 -13.25 -9.77 9.32
CA GLY A 102 -12.82 -10.76 8.33
C GLY A 102 -13.83 -11.87 8.01
N THR A 103 -14.97 -11.93 8.71
CA THR A 103 -16.01 -12.93 8.50
C THR A 103 -17.17 -12.44 7.63
N THR A 104 -17.32 -11.12 7.46
CA THR A 104 -18.48 -10.47 6.82
C THR A 104 -18.07 -9.56 5.65
N SER A 105 -19.05 -9.12 4.86
CA SER A 105 -18.93 -8.07 3.82
C SER A 105 -18.25 -6.76 4.29
N ALA A 106 -18.02 -6.62 5.60
CA ALA A 106 -17.26 -5.54 6.21
C ALA A 106 -15.77 -5.53 5.80
N GLY A 107 -15.13 -6.70 5.60
CA GLY A 107 -13.73 -6.74 5.14
C GLY A 107 -13.54 -6.11 3.75
N THR A 108 -14.50 -6.35 2.84
CA THR A 108 -14.54 -5.71 1.51
C THR A 108 -14.88 -4.22 1.59
N ALA A 109 -15.67 -3.79 2.57
CA ALA A 109 -15.95 -2.38 2.81
C ALA A 109 -14.71 -1.63 3.35
N TYR A 110 -13.95 -2.26 4.26
CA TYR A 110 -12.69 -1.72 4.78
C TYR A 110 -11.63 -1.59 3.68
N TRP A 111 -11.51 -2.60 2.82
CA TRP A 111 -10.69 -2.54 1.60
C TRP A 111 -11.11 -1.39 0.69
N GLY A 112 -12.41 -1.27 0.40
CA GLY A 112 -12.92 -0.19 -0.45
C GLY A 112 -12.67 1.21 0.13
N HIS A 113 -12.79 1.37 1.45
CA HIS A 113 -12.51 2.63 2.13
C HIS A 113 -11.02 3.01 2.05
N LEU A 114 -10.12 2.06 2.37
CA LEU A 114 -8.69 2.31 2.29
C LEU A 114 -8.23 2.53 0.85
N ARG A 115 -8.80 1.80 -0.12
CA ARG A 115 -8.45 1.95 -1.54
C ARG A 115 -8.75 3.36 -2.02
N LYS A 116 -9.95 3.87 -1.72
CA LYS A 116 -10.35 5.25 -2.03
C LYS A 116 -9.44 6.31 -1.41
N ALA A 117 -8.76 6.00 -0.30
CA ALA A 117 -7.83 6.91 0.33
C ALA A 117 -6.46 6.98 -0.38
N VAL A 118 -6.13 5.99 -1.24
CA VAL A 118 -4.87 5.96 -2.02
C VAL A 118 -5.08 6.43 -3.46
N GLY A 119 -6.29 6.27 -4.00
CA GLY A 119 -6.68 6.71 -5.35
C GLY A 119 -8.14 6.39 -5.64
#